data_AF-A0A511QYY0-F1
#
_entry.id   AF-A0A511QYY0-F1
#
_cell.length_a   1.000
_cell.length_b   1.000
_cell.length_c   1.000
_cell.angle_alpha   90.00
_cell.angle_beta   90.00
_cell.angle_gamma   90.00
#
_symmetry.space_group_name_H-M   'P 1'
#
loop_
_entity.id
_entity.type
_entity.pdbx_description
1 polymer ?
#
loop_
_entity_poly.entity_id
_entity_poly.type
_entity_poly.pdbx_seq_one_letter_code
_entity_poly.pdbx_strand_id
1 'polypeptide(L)' 'MSYLEKAPDHGRPELAVIFPDRRRYRVVPVAVGERAAELWRHPLSEEGFLALAQHAPDEALVSA' A
#
# COMPACT_ATOMS: atom_id res chain seq x y z
N MET A 1 12.23 -0.68 4.74
CA MET A 1 11.27 -0.56 5.86
C MET A 1 9.89 -0.91 5.32
N SER A 2 9.44 -2.13 5.59
CA SER A 2 8.12 -2.61 5.21
C SER A 2 7.11 -2.31 6.32
N TYR A 3 5.87 -2.01 5.95
CA TYR A 3 4.79 -1.64 6.90
C TYR A 3 4.11 -2.86 7.54
N LEU A 4 4.50 -4.08 7.15
CA LEU A 4 4.00 -5.34 7.70
C LEU A 4 5.16 -6.06 8.41
N GLU A 5 5.03 -6.33 9.72
CA GLU A 5 6.05 -7.00 10.55
C GLU A 5 6.56 -8.35 9.98
N LYS A 6 5.79 -8.98 9.09
CA LYS A 6 6.10 -10.29 8.47
C LYS A 6 6.41 -10.24 6.97
N ALA A 7 6.31 -9.08 6.32
CA ALA A 7 6.65 -9.01 4.91
C ALA A 7 8.18 -8.94 4.75
N PRO A 8 8.80 -9.82 3.95
CA PRO A 8 10.24 -9.73 3.66
C PRO A 8 10.53 -8.36 3.02
N ASP A 9 11.54 -7.64 3.53
CA ASP A 9 11.99 -6.40 2.88
C ASP A 9 12.59 -6.76 1.52
N HIS A 10 11.77 -6.60 0.48
CA HIS A 10 12.12 -6.95 -0.89
C HIS A 10 12.98 -5.87 -1.57
N GLY A 11 13.37 -4.80 -0.86
CA GLY A 11 14.21 -3.72 -1.39
C GLY A 11 13.55 -2.90 -2.51
N ARG A 12 12.22 -2.93 -2.60
CA ARG A 12 11.44 -2.23 -3.62
C ARG A 12 10.57 -1.16 -2.95
N PRO A 13 10.26 -0.05 -3.63
CA PRO A 13 9.36 0.95 -3.08
C PRO A 13 7.97 0.36 -2.84
N GLU A 14 7.31 0.79 -1.77
CA GLU A 14 5.97 0.38 -1.38
C GLU A 14 5.11 1.62 -1.14
N LEU A 15 3.82 1.54 -1.47
CA LEU A 15 2.83 2.57 -1.18
C LEU A 15 1.64 1.95 -0.47
N ALA A 16 1.16 2.64 0.56
CA ALA A 16 -0.01 2.25 1.34
C ALA A 16 -0.88 3.44 1.70
N VAL A 17 -2.19 3.19 1.79
CA VAL A 17 -3.17 4.14 2.32
C VAL A 17 -3.39 3.85 3.80
N ILE A 18 -3.33 4.89 4.63
CA ILE A 18 -3.50 4.79 6.07
C ILE A 18 -4.88 5.32 6.44
N PHE A 19 -5.75 4.43 6.93
CA PHE A 19 -7.04 4.79 7.49
C PHE A 19 -6.91 4.98 9.00
N PRO A 20 -7.17 6.18 9.53
CA PRO A 20 -7.23 6.39 10.96
C PRO A 20 -8.48 5.70 11.52
N ASP A 21 -8.30 4.66 12.34
CA ASP A 21 -9.37 4.07 13.15
C ASP A 21 -9.08 4.29 14.65
N ARG A 22 -10.13 4.44 15.45
CA ARG A 22 -10.12 4.97 16.83
C ARG A 22 -9.25 4.18 17.81
N ARG A 23 -8.83 2.96 17.46
CA ARG A 23 -8.00 2.09 18.30
C ARG A 23 -6.67 1.68 17.64
N ARG A 24 -6.61 1.61 16.31
CA ARG A 24 -5.41 1.24 15.53
C ARG A 24 -5.51 1.87 14.14
N TYR A 25 -4.39 2.25 13.54
CA TYR A 25 -4.36 2.59 12.11
C TYR A 25 -4.54 1.32 11.27
N ARG A 26 -5.45 1.35 10.29
CA ARG A 26 -5.51 0.31 9.25
C ARG A 26 -4.64 0.78 8.08
N VAL A 27 -3.58 0.03 7.80
CA VAL A 27 -2.69 0.28 6.67
C VAL A 27 -3.06 -0.68 5.55
N VAL A 28 -3.38 -0.14 4.36
CA VAL A 28 -3.74 -0.92 3.18
C VAL A 28 -2.69 -0.67 2.10
N PRO A 29 -1.80 -1.63 1.81
CA PRO A 29 -0.83 -1.48 0.74
C PRO A 29 -1.56 -1.49 -0.61
N VAL A 30 -1.20 -0.54 -1.48
CA VAL A 30 -1.85 -0.32 -2.78
C VAL A 30 -0.92 -0.55 -3.97
N ALA A 31 0.39 -0.50 -3.77
CA ALA A 31 1.37 -0.78 -4.80
C ALA A 31 2.75 -1.15 -4.23
N VAL A 32 3.50 -1.94 -5.00
CA VAL A 32 4.90 -2.29 -4.74
C VAL A 32 5.71 -2.16 -6.04
N GLY A 33 7.00 -1.88 -5.94
CA GLY A 33 7.93 -1.87 -7.07
C GLY A 33 7.68 -0.72 -8.05
N GLU A 34 7.80 -1.00 -9.34
CA GLU A 34 7.70 0.02 -10.40
C GLU A 34 6.38 0.79 -10.33
N ARG A 35 5.28 0.11 -9.98
CA ARG A 35 3.97 0.74 -9.83
C ARG A 35 3.95 1.73 -8.67
N ALA A 36 4.61 1.43 -7.56
CA ALA A 36 4.75 2.35 -6.45
C ALA A 36 5.61 3.57 -6.85
N ALA A 37 6.71 3.35 -7.59
CA ALA A 37 7.56 4.42 -8.09
C ALA A 37 6.84 5.33 -9.10
N GLU A 38 5.97 4.78 -9.95
CA GLU A 38 5.15 5.54 -10.89
C GLU A 38 4.13 6.42 -10.16
N LEU A 39 3.39 5.85 -9.21
CA LEU A 39 2.41 6.58 -8.40
C LEU A 39 3.05 7.65 -7.51
N TRP A 40 4.33 7.48 -7.13
CA TRP A 40 5.08 8.53 -6.45
C TRP A 40 5.40 9.72 -7.38
N ARG A 41 5.76 9.45 -8.64
CA ARG A 41 6.05 10.50 -9.63
C ARG A 41 4.78 11.19 -10.13
N HIS A 42 3.69 10.44 -10.26
CA HIS A 42 2.40 10.91 -10.72
C HIS A 42 1.30 10.47 -9.74
N PRO A 43 1.14 11.21 -8.62
CA PRO A 43 0.17 10.88 -7.60
C PRO A 43 -1.25 10.91 -8.14
N LEU A 44 -2.07 9.98 -7.65
CA LEU A 44 -3.51 10.03 -7.86
C LEU A 44 -4.15 11.08 -6.96
N SER A 45 -5.40 11.43 -7.26
CA SER A 45 -6.27 12.08 -6.28
C SER A 45 -6.51 11.19 -5.07
N GLU A 46 -6.99 11.79 -3.98
CA GLU A 46 -7.41 11.04 -2.79
C GLU A 46 -8.44 9.96 -3.13
N GLU A 47 -9.46 10.29 -3.94
CA GLU A 47 -10.45 9.32 -4.43
C GLU A 47 -9.80 8.16 -5.21
N GLY A 48 -8.77 8.44 -6.01
CA GLY A 48 -8.03 7.41 -6.74
C GLY A 48 -7.28 6.45 -5.82
N PHE A 49 -6.64 6.97 -4.77
CA PHE A 49 -5.99 6.13 -3.76
C PHE A 49 -7.00 5.33 -2.92
N LEU A 50 -8.16 5.92 -2.59
CA LEU A 50 -9.24 5.22 -1.90
C LEU A 50 -9.81 4.07 -2.74
N ALA A 51 -9.97 4.27 -4.06
CA ALA A 51 -10.41 3.21 -4.96
C ALA A 51 -9.40 2.05 -5.01
N LEU A 52 -8.09 2.35 -5.07
CA LEU A 52 -7.05 1.31 -5.01
C LEU A 52 -7.12 0.52 -3.69
N ALA A 53 -7.31 1.20 -2.57
CA ALA A 53 -7.42 0.55 -1.26
C ALA A 53 -8.68 -0.31 -1.10
N GLN A 54 -9.77 0.01 -1.80
CA GLN A 54 -11.00 -0.81 -1.80
C GLN A 54 -10.86 -2.09 -2.63
N HIS A 55 -10.04 -2.05 -3.68
CA HIS A 55 -9.80 -3.20 -4.56
C HIS A 55 -8.56 -4.02 -4.21
N ALA A 56 -7.75 -3.58 -3.24
CA ALA A 56 -6.62 -4.34 -2.74
C ALA A 56 -7.14 -5.62 -2.06
N PRO A 57 -6.86 -6.83 -2.59
CA PRO A 57 -7.24 -8.06 -1.91
C PRO A 57 -6.50 -8.15 -0.59
N ASP A 58 -7.18 -8.50 0.50
CA ASP A 58 -6.56 -8.72 1.82
C ASP A 58 -5.39 -9.74 1.78
N GLU A 59 -5.28 -10.55 0.71
CA GLU A 59 -4.25 -11.58 0.50
C GLU A 59 -3.16 -11.26 -0.56
N ALA A 60 -3.25 -10.17 -1.32
CA ALA A 60 -2.34 -9.96 -2.47
C ALA A 60 -0.88 -9.60 -2.10
N LEU A 61 -0.57 -9.44 -0.82
CA LEU A 61 0.76 -9.04 -0.33
C LEU A 61 1.53 -10.14 0.42
N VAL A 62 1.05 -11.40 0.37
CA VAL A 62 1.71 -12.52 1.07
C VAL A 62 2.31 -13.56 0.11
N SER A 63 2.30 -13.32 -1.19
CA SER A 63 2.96 -14.21 -2.16
C SER A 63 3.98 -13.46 -3.00
N ALA A 64 5.14 -13.22 -2.39
CA ALA A 64 6.41 -12.98 -3.08
C ALA A 64 7.42 -14.00 -2.56
#